data_AF-A0A939AD76-F1
#
_entry.id   AF-A0A939AD76-F1
#
_cell.length_a   1.000
_cell.length_b   1.000
_cell.length_c   1.000
_cell.angle_alpha   90.00
_cell.angle_beta   90.00
_cell.angle_gamma   90.00
#
_symmetry.space_group_name_H-M   'P 1'
#
loop_
_entity.id
_entity.type
_entity.pdbx_description
1 polymer ?
#
loop_
_entity_poly.entity_id
_entity_poly.type
_entity_poly.pdbx_seq_one_letter_code
_entity_poly.pdbx_strand_id
1 'polypeptide(L)'
;MIFAQIQPGRSFIGCLDLQAELVASIGALCKDKSIDCAFVTGYGYLEDPVFVRYSRSEKGYTAPAKDEGVFVCQVVGSVSVGEDEKQNVTLFLNGAVSERGRSRTVSGQVVEARVRQFEFQIATVDNVVLKRLKEKQTGMQLWLQMLPAGLGGAPVDTPQLTAFQAGALVSEREELLDDEPNLKEGDWLNHPRLGMCRVLLYDGEERIKVRLASGRIAELMMSLFHLSPEGVREGGRIYAVEVRKRK
;
A
#
# COMPACT_ATOMS: atom_id res chain seq x y z
N MET A 1 -4.45 3.80 8.91
CA MET A 1 -3.31 3.18 8.20
C MET A 1 -2.91 1.93 8.95
N ILE A 2 -2.82 0.78 8.27
CA ILE A 2 -2.24 -0.45 8.82
C ILE A 2 -0.85 -0.58 8.22
N PHE A 3 0.15 -0.80 9.07
CA PHE A 3 1.53 -1.02 8.67
C PHE A 3 2.12 -2.12 9.55
N ALA A 4 2.95 -2.97 8.97
CA ALA A 4 3.66 -4.00 9.70
C ALA A 4 4.97 -4.37 9.00
N GLN A 5 5.98 -4.66 9.81
CA GLN A 5 7.15 -5.38 9.35
C GLN A 5 6.80 -6.87 9.26
N ILE A 6 7.05 -7.46 8.10
CA ILE A 6 6.75 -8.86 7.83
C ILE A 6 8.06 -9.64 7.66
N GLN A 7 8.04 -10.92 8.01
CA GLN A 7 9.11 -11.83 7.65
C GLN A 7 8.72 -12.55 6.36
N PRO A 8 9.62 -12.64 5.36
CA PRO A 8 9.35 -13.44 4.17
C PRO A 8 9.05 -14.88 4.58
N GLY A 9 7.92 -15.42 4.11
CA GLY A 9 7.57 -16.81 4.30
C GLY A 9 8.11 -17.68 3.17
N ARG A 10 7.29 -18.67 2.78
CA ARG A 10 7.54 -19.54 1.64
C ARG A 10 7.35 -18.79 0.33
N SER A 11 8.01 -19.25 -0.73
CA SER A 11 7.71 -18.82 -2.10
C SER A 11 7.38 -20.02 -2.97
N PHE A 12 6.35 -19.86 -3.78
CA PHE A 12 5.89 -20.86 -4.74
C PHE A 12 6.00 -20.27 -6.13
N ILE A 13 6.41 -21.09 -7.08
CA ILE A 13 6.33 -20.80 -8.51
C ILE A 13 5.50 -21.90 -9.17
N GLY A 14 4.74 -21.54 -10.18
CA GLY A 14 3.88 -22.50 -10.85
C GLY A 14 3.39 -22.03 -12.20
N CYS A 15 2.78 -22.97 -12.91
CA CYS A 15 2.02 -22.74 -14.12
C CYS A 15 0.64 -23.37 -13.93
N LEU A 16 -0.41 -22.67 -14.35
CA LEU A 16 -1.78 -23.20 -14.29
C LEU A 16 -2.12 -24.01 -15.54
N ASP A 17 -2.96 -25.02 -15.36
CA ASP A 17 -3.42 -25.88 -16.44
C ASP A 17 -4.25 -25.10 -17.48
N LEU A 18 -4.20 -25.58 -18.73
CA LEU A 18 -5.01 -25.05 -19.81
C LEU A 18 -6.51 -25.13 -19.46
N GLN A 19 -7.24 -24.04 -19.72
CA GLN A 19 -8.66 -23.86 -19.40
C GLN A 19 -9.02 -23.83 -17.91
N ALA A 20 -8.05 -23.87 -16.99
CA ALA A 20 -8.31 -23.65 -15.58
C ALA A 20 -8.90 -22.24 -15.35
N GLU A 21 -9.76 -22.10 -14.34
CA GLU A 21 -10.27 -20.79 -13.90
C GLU A 21 -9.24 -20.16 -12.95
N LEU A 22 -8.74 -18.98 -13.29
CA LEU A 22 -7.62 -18.32 -12.62
C LEU A 22 -7.85 -18.14 -11.11
N VAL A 23 -8.95 -17.49 -10.71
CA VAL A 23 -9.15 -17.06 -9.32
C VAL A 23 -9.37 -18.28 -8.41
N ALA A 24 -10.19 -19.22 -8.87
CA ALA A 24 -10.49 -20.48 -8.20
C ALA A 24 -9.24 -21.37 -8.09
N SER A 25 -8.40 -21.43 -9.12
CA SER A 25 -7.18 -22.25 -9.09
C SER A 25 -6.15 -21.70 -8.09
N ILE A 26 -5.95 -20.39 -8.07
CA ILE A 26 -5.09 -19.74 -7.06
C ILE A 26 -5.69 -19.95 -5.65
N GLY A 27 -7.01 -19.79 -5.50
CA GLY A 27 -7.69 -20.06 -4.23
C GLY A 27 -7.55 -21.50 -3.76
N ALA A 28 -7.70 -22.49 -4.65
CA ALA A 28 -7.53 -23.90 -4.34
C ALA A 28 -6.10 -24.23 -3.91
N LEU A 29 -5.10 -23.67 -4.59
CA LEU A 29 -3.69 -23.81 -4.21
C LEU A 29 -3.40 -23.21 -2.83
N CYS A 30 -3.89 -22.00 -2.56
CA CYS A 30 -3.72 -21.35 -1.27
C CYS A 30 -4.40 -22.11 -0.13
N LYS A 31 -5.56 -22.71 -0.40
CA LYS A 31 -6.24 -23.58 0.56
C LYS A 31 -5.44 -24.86 0.84
N ASP A 32 -4.98 -25.54 -0.20
CA ASP A 32 -4.17 -26.77 -0.11
C ASP A 32 -2.87 -26.54 0.68
N LYS A 33 -2.23 -25.39 0.50
CA LYS A 33 -0.96 -25.05 1.16
C LYS A 33 -1.10 -24.26 2.46
N SER A 34 -2.34 -24.08 2.94
CA SER A 34 -2.68 -23.29 4.13
C SER A 34 -2.02 -21.91 4.10
N ILE A 35 -2.28 -21.15 3.04
CA ILE A 35 -1.75 -19.81 2.80
C ILE A 35 -2.86 -18.78 3.06
N ASP A 36 -2.83 -18.15 4.23
CA ASP A 36 -3.84 -17.16 4.63
C ASP A 36 -3.42 -15.71 4.31
N CYS A 37 -2.12 -15.48 4.07
CA CYS A 37 -1.58 -14.18 3.70
C CYS A 37 -0.46 -14.34 2.66
N ALA A 38 -0.62 -13.74 1.49
CA ALA A 38 0.40 -13.77 0.44
C ALA A 38 0.23 -12.65 -0.58
N PHE A 39 1.28 -12.41 -1.35
CA PHE A 39 1.26 -11.62 -2.59
C PHE A 39 1.36 -12.56 -3.78
N VAL A 40 0.59 -12.26 -4.82
CA VAL A 40 0.54 -13.03 -6.06
C VAL A 40 1.00 -12.14 -7.20
N THR A 41 1.93 -12.62 -8.02
CA THR A 41 2.33 -11.99 -9.28
C THR A 41 2.35 -13.05 -10.37
N GLY A 42 1.98 -12.69 -11.58
CA GLY A 42 2.04 -13.61 -12.71
C GLY A 42 1.86 -12.93 -14.05
N TYR A 43 2.15 -13.66 -15.10
CA TYR A 43 2.02 -13.22 -16.48
C TYR A 43 1.57 -14.38 -17.37
N GLY A 44 0.96 -14.03 -18.50
CA GLY A 44 0.61 -15.02 -19.52
C GLY A 44 -0.55 -14.58 -20.39
N TYR A 45 -1.31 -15.58 -20.83
CA TYR A 45 -2.46 -15.46 -21.69
C TYR A 45 -3.72 -15.90 -20.96
N LEU A 46 -4.66 -14.96 -20.80
CA LEU A 46 -5.96 -15.21 -20.20
C LEU A 46 -7.05 -14.92 -21.22
N GLU A 47 -8.05 -15.77 -21.25
CA GLU A 47 -9.18 -15.66 -22.16
C GLU A 47 -10.40 -15.18 -21.39
N ASP A 48 -11.14 -14.27 -22.01
CA ASP A 48 -12.49 -13.91 -21.59
C ASP A 48 -12.59 -13.42 -20.12
N PRO A 49 -11.68 -12.57 -19.61
CA PRO A 49 -11.71 -12.13 -18.22
C PRO A 49 -13.01 -11.39 -17.87
N VAL A 50 -13.50 -11.66 -16.66
CA VAL A 50 -14.64 -10.98 -16.05
C VAL A 50 -14.12 -10.04 -14.98
N PHE A 51 -14.48 -8.77 -15.10
CA PHE A 51 -14.02 -7.71 -14.21
C PHE A 51 -15.13 -7.17 -13.33
N VAL A 52 -14.73 -6.76 -12.12
CA VAL A 52 -15.47 -5.78 -11.33
C VAL A 52 -14.64 -4.50 -11.20
N ARG A 53 -15.30 -3.36 -11.21
CA ARG A 53 -14.65 -2.04 -11.09
C ARG A 53 -15.29 -1.27 -9.96
N TYR A 54 -14.50 -0.46 -9.26
CA TYR A 54 -15.07 0.39 -8.23
C TYR A 54 -15.91 1.51 -8.87
N SER A 55 -17.12 1.68 -8.37
CA SER A 55 -18.04 2.75 -8.74
C SER A 55 -18.31 3.64 -7.53
N ARG A 56 -17.90 4.91 -7.64
CA ARG A 56 -18.14 5.90 -6.58
C ARG A 56 -19.62 6.20 -6.39
N SER A 57 -20.40 6.18 -7.48
CA SER A 57 -21.85 6.40 -7.42
C SER A 57 -22.58 5.26 -6.72
N GLU A 58 -22.11 4.02 -6.89
CA GLU A 58 -22.70 2.83 -6.25
C GLU A 58 -22.11 2.52 -4.87
N LYS A 59 -21.05 3.22 -4.45
CA LYS A 59 -20.28 2.96 -3.22
C LYS A 59 -19.94 1.47 -3.09
N GLY A 60 -19.29 0.94 -4.12
CA GLY A 60 -18.98 -0.47 -4.20
C GLY A 60 -18.43 -0.86 -5.56
N TYR A 61 -18.60 -2.14 -5.90
CA TYR A 61 -18.18 -2.68 -7.17
C TYR A 61 -19.35 -2.71 -8.16
N THR A 62 -19.05 -2.41 -9.42
CA THR A 62 -19.98 -2.60 -10.53
C THR A 62 -20.38 -4.07 -10.66
N ALA A 63 -21.47 -4.32 -11.37
CA ALA A 63 -21.78 -5.66 -11.84
C ALA A 63 -20.59 -6.26 -12.63
N PRO A 64 -20.35 -7.57 -12.53
CA PRO A 64 -19.32 -8.25 -13.31
C PRO A 64 -19.54 -8.04 -14.81
N ALA A 65 -18.49 -7.63 -15.52
CA ALA A 65 -18.51 -7.40 -16.95
C ALA A 65 -17.42 -8.22 -17.63
N LYS A 66 -17.81 -9.02 -18.63
CA LYS A 66 -16.91 -9.85 -19.42
C LYS A 66 -16.27 -9.03 -20.54
N ASP A 67 -14.97 -9.21 -20.71
CA ASP A 67 -14.19 -8.68 -21.83
C ASP A 67 -13.79 -9.86 -22.73
N GLU A 68 -14.33 -9.93 -23.95
CA GLU A 68 -14.06 -11.06 -24.86
C GLU A 68 -12.67 -10.98 -25.49
N GLY A 69 -12.05 -12.15 -25.69
CA GLY A 69 -10.78 -12.29 -26.41
C GLY A 69 -9.68 -12.95 -25.58
N VAL A 70 -8.48 -13.08 -26.17
CA VAL A 70 -7.28 -13.62 -25.51
C VAL A 70 -6.30 -12.49 -25.22
N PHE A 71 -6.09 -12.23 -23.95
CA PHE A 71 -5.29 -11.13 -23.44
C PHE A 71 -3.89 -11.62 -23.09
N VAL A 72 -2.87 -10.93 -23.59
CA VAL A 72 -1.54 -10.97 -22.95
C VAL A 72 -1.60 -10.04 -21.74
N CYS A 73 -1.25 -10.56 -20.57
CA CYS A 73 -1.50 -9.84 -19.33
C CYS A 73 -0.46 -10.09 -18.24
N GLN A 74 -0.39 -9.12 -17.34
CA GLN A 74 0.20 -9.23 -16.01
C GLN A 74 -0.94 -9.27 -14.99
N VAL A 75 -0.83 -10.13 -13.99
CA VAL A 75 -1.72 -10.19 -12.84
C VAL A 75 -0.92 -9.91 -11.58
N VAL A 76 -1.46 -9.05 -10.72
CA VAL A 76 -0.92 -8.74 -9.40
C VAL A 76 -2.05 -8.82 -8.38
N GLY A 77 -1.77 -9.32 -7.18
CA GLY A 77 -2.82 -9.49 -6.21
C GLY A 77 -2.33 -9.96 -4.86
N SER A 78 -3.30 -10.35 -4.04
CA SER A 78 -3.04 -10.78 -2.68
C SER A 78 -4.01 -11.86 -2.24
N VAL A 79 -3.57 -12.66 -1.29
CA VAL A 79 -4.38 -13.59 -0.50
C VAL A 79 -4.47 -13.03 0.91
N SER A 80 -5.67 -13.05 1.47
CA SER A 80 -6.00 -12.55 2.80
C SER A 80 -7.21 -13.31 3.36
N VAL A 81 -7.68 -13.00 4.56
CA VAL A 81 -8.90 -13.60 5.12
C VAL A 81 -10.06 -12.61 5.02
N GLY A 82 -11.23 -13.06 4.60
CA GLY A 82 -12.45 -12.26 4.53
C GLY A 82 -13.14 -12.07 5.88
N GLU A 83 -14.22 -11.31 5.90
CA GLU A 83 -15.07 -11.13 7.09
C GLU A 83 -15.69 -12.45 7.57
N ASP A 84 -15.90 -13.39 6.66
CA ASP A 84 -16.46 -14.73 6.89
C ASP A 84 -15.42 -15.77 7.32
N GLU A 85 -14.22 -15.35 7.69
CA GLU A 85 -13.07 -16.19 8.07
C GLU A 85 -12.58 -17.13 6.95
N LYS A 86 -13.00 -16.90 5.70
CA LYS A 86 -12.51 -17.67 4.56
C LYS A 86 -11.39 -16.94 3.83
N GLN A 87 -10.54 -17.70 3.17
CA GLN A 87 -9.53 -17.12 2.28
C GLN A 87 -10.20 -16.31 1.17
N ASN A 88 -9.69 -15.09 0.98
CA ASN A 88 -10.10 -14.13 -0.02
C ASN A 88 -8.91 -13.85 -0.94
N VAL A 89 -9.06 -14.28 -2.19
CA VAL A 89 -8.09 -14.02 -3.26
C VAL A 89 -8.57 -12.80 -4.05
N THR A 90 -7.78 -11.74 -4.04
CA THR A 90 -8.06 -10.52 -4.82
C THR A 90 -6.95 -10.34 -5.84
N LEU A 91 -7.30 -10.44 -7.13
CA LEU A 91 -6.37 -10.29 -8.25
C LEU A 91 -6.76 -9.10 -9.12
N PHE A 92 -5.77 -8.34 -9.56
CA PHE A 92 -5.89 -7.26 -10.53
C PHE A 92 -5.13 -7.65 -11.78
N LEU A 93 -5.79 -7.53 -12.93
CA LEU A 93 -5.21 -7.82 -14.23
C LEU A 93 -4.94 -6.49 -14.95
N ASN A 94 -3.78 -6.38 -15.58
CA ASN A 94 -3.47 -5.40 -16.61
C ASN A 94 -3.09 -6.15 -17.88
N GLY A 95 -3.82 -5.95 -18.97
CA GLY A 95 -3.62 -6.72 -20.19
C GLY A 95 -3.98 -5.99 -21.45
N ALA A 96 -3.62 -6.59 -22.57
CA ALA A 96 -3.95 -6.11 -23.91
C ALA A 96 -4.41 -7.28 -24.78
N VAL A 97 -5.35 -6.98 -25.67
CA VAL A 97 -5.79 -7.88 -26.73
C VAL A 97 -5.62 -7.16 -28.06
N SER A 98 -5.19 -7.91 -29.08
CA SER A 98 -5.08 -7.41 -30.45
C SER A 98 -6.02 -8.20 -31.36
N GLU A 99 -7.00 -7.51 -31.93
CA GLU A 99 -7.99 -8.09 -32.83
C GLU A 99 -8.07 -7.27 -34.10
N ARG A 100 -7.93 -7.96 -35.25
CA ARG A 100 -8.05 -7.34 -36.59
C ARG A 100 -7.20 -6.07 -36.76
N GLY A 101 -5.98 -6.08 -36.19
CA GLY A 101 -5.04 -4.96 -36.26
C GLY A 101 -5.35 -3.79 -35.32
N ARG A 102 -6.35 -3.90 -34.44
CA ARG A 102 -6.60 -2.94 -33.36
C ARG A 102 -6.22 -3.56 -32.02
N SER A 103 -5.42 -2.82 -31.26
CA SER A 103 -5.08 -3.21 -29.90
C SER A 103 -5.91 -2.40 -28.90
N ARG A 104 -6.43 -3.07 -27.88
CA ARG A 104 -7.09 -2.44 -26.73
C ARG A 104 -6.50 -2.96 -25.44
N THR A 105 -6.43 -2.10 -24.44
CA THR A 105 -5.98 -2.44 -23.09
C THR A 105 -7.16 -2.60 -22.15
N VAL A 106 -7.04 -3.52 -21.20
CA VAL A 106 -8.01 -3.70 -20.12
C VAL A 106 -7.28 -3.71 -18.79
N SER A 107 -7.95 -3.17 -17.77
CA SER A 107 -7.52 -3.29 -16.39
C SER A 107 -8.71 -3.34 -15.44
N GLY A 108 -8.51 -4.00 -14.31
CA GLY A 108 -9.52 -4.11 -13.26
C GLY A 108 -9.25 -5.27 -12.30
N GLN A 109 -10.10 -5.39 -11.29
CA GLN A 109 -10.12 -6.57 -10.44
C GLN A 109 -10.78 -7.71 -11.23
N VAL A 110 -10.03 -8.79 -11.44
CA VAL A 110 -10.53 -9.97 -12.13
C VAL A 110 -11.23 -10.87 -11.11
N VAL A 111 -12.46 -11.28 -11.43
CA VAL A 111 -13.24 -12.23 -10.63
C VAL A 111 -13.30 -13.61 -11.26
N GLU A 112 -13.16 -13.68 -12.59
CA GLU A 112 -13.05 -14.93 -13.35
C GLU A 112 -12.15 -14.72 -14.58
N ALA A 113 -11.35 -15.70 -14.96
CA ALA A 113 -10.68 -15.74 -16.27
C ALA A 113 -10.26 -17.16 -16.63
N ARG A 114 -10.34 -17.55 -17.91
CA ARG A 114 -9.85 -18.86 -18.37
C ARG A 114 -8.37 -18.79 -18.73
N VAL A 115 -7.59 -19.74 -18.23
CA VAL A 115 -6.17 -19.83 -18.52
C VAL A 115 -5.92 -20.39 -19.93
N ARG A 116 -5.09 -19.72 -20.72
CA ARG A 116 -4.46 -20.29 -21.93
C ARG A 116 -3.01 -20.70 -21.65
N GLN A 117 -2.29 -19.86 -20.94
CA GLN A 117 -0.99 -20.14 -20.31
C GLN A 117 -0.82 -19.11 -19.21
N PHE A 118 -0.50 -19.50 -17.99
CA PHE A 118 -0.29 -18.51 -16.93
C PHE A 118 0.75 -19.01 -15.94
N GLU A 119 1.85 -18.27 -15.86
CA GLU A 119 2.97 -18.52 -14.95
C GLU A 119 2.91 -17.53 -13.81
N PHE A 120 3.16 -17.99 -12.59
CA PHE A 120 2.97 -17.17 -11.40
C PHE A 120 4.00 -17.47 -10.31
N GLN A 121 4.14 -16.48 -9.44
CA GLN A 121 4.81 -16.57 -8.15
C GLN A 121 3.83 -16.19 -7.03
N ILE A 122 3.87 -16.95 -5.93
CA ILE A 122 3.23 -16.59 -4.67
C ILE A 122 4.31 -16.40 -3.61
N ALA A 123 4.33 -15.25 -2.96
CA ALA A 123 5.20 -14.95 -1.82
C ALA A 123 4.35 -14.87 -0.55
N THR A 124 4.50 -15.83 0.37
CA THR A 124 3.67 -15.89 1.58
C THR A 124 4.22 -15.01 2.68
N VAL A 125 3.33 -14.64 3.58
CA VAL A 125 3.66 -13.98 4.84
C VAL A 125 3.07 -14.82 5.96
N ASP A 126 3.89 -15.71 6.52
CA ASP A 126 3.38 -16.76 7.41
C ASP A 126 3.21 -16.28 8.87
N ASN A 127 3.71 -15.08 9.23
CA ASN A 127 3.66 -14.55 10.60
C ASN A 127 2.46 -13.62 10.89
N VAL A 128 1.69 -13.24 9.87
CA VAL A 128 0.51 -12.38 10.03
C VAL A 128 -0.66 -12.89 9.19
N VAL A 129 -1.86 -12.59 9.68
CA VAL A 129 -3.11 -12.76 8.93
C VAL A 129 -3.71 -11.37 8.73
N LEU A 130 -3.92 -11.00 7.47
CA LEU A 130 -4.61 -9.75 7.11
C LEU A 130 -6.09 -10.04 6.89
N LYS A 131 -6.96 -9.35 7.62
CA LYS A 131 -8.41 -9.50 7.49
C LYS A 131 -9.03 -8.36 6.70
N ARG A 132 -9.73 -8.71 5.63
CA ARG A 132 -10.53 -7.81 4.81
C ARG A 132 -11.91 -7.63 5.42
N LEU A 133 -12.27 -6.39 5.68
CA LEU A 133 -13.59 -6.00 6.16
C LEU A 133 -14.18 -4.95 5.23
N LYS A 134 -15.51 -4.90 5.15
CA LYS A 134 -16.20 -3.87 4.36
C LYS A 134 -16.10 -2.53 5.08
N GLU A 135 -15.48 -1.55 4.43
CA GLU A 135 -15.39 -0.18 4.92
C GLU A 135 -16.69 0.57 4.60
N LYS A 136 -17.24 1.32 5.57
CA LYS A 136 -18.61 1.87 5.48
C LYS A 136 -18.75 3.03 4.50
N GLN A 137 -17.73 3.86 4.32
CA GLN A 137 -17.79 5.07 3.49
C GLN A 137 -17.72 4.74 1.99
N THR A 138 -16.84 3.82 1.63
CA THR A 138 -16.51 3.41 0.26
C THR A 138 -17.21 2.13 -0.14
N GLY A 139 -17.58 1.26 0.81
CA GLY A 139 -18.08 -0.07 0.53
C GLY A 139 -17.01 -1.06 0.04
N MET A 140 -15.73 -0.65 0.02
CA MET A 140 -14.62 -1.50 -0.38
C MET A 140 -14.26 -2.54 0.69
N GLN A 141 -13.68 -3.66 0.25
CA GLN A 141 -13.08 -4.66 1.14
C GLN A 141 -11.60 -4.35 1.35
N LEU A 142 -11.30 -3.64 2.44
CA LEU A 142 -9.94 -3.20 2.77
C LEU A 142 -9.35 -4.07 3.86
N TRP A 143 -8.03 -4.19 3.92
CA TRP A 143 -7.36 -4.70 5.13
C TRP A 143 -7.61 -3.73 6.27
N LEU A 144 -8.44 -4.13 7.23
CA LEU A 144 -8.82 -3.32 8.38
C LEU A 144 -8.38 -3.94 9.72
N GLN A 145 -7.93 -5.20 9.70
CA GLN A 145 -7.33 -5.84 10.88
C GLN A 145 -6.11 -6.66 10.46
N MET A 146 -5.16 -6.73 11.39
CA MET A 146 -3.99 -7.60 11.28
C MET A 146 -3.89 -8.41 12.58
N LEU A 147 -3.73 -9.71 12.43
CA LEU A 147 -3.60 -10.65 13.53
C LEU A 147 -2.24 -11.35 13.42
N PRO A 148 -1.58 -11.70 14.54
CA PRO A 148 -0.48 -12.64 14.50
C PRO A 148 -0.99 -13.99 14.00
N ALA A 149 -0.27 -14.63 13.10
CA ALA A 149 -0.55 -16.02 12.77
C ALA A 149 -0.26 -16.89 14.02
N GLY A 150 -1.15 -17.84 14.32
CA GLY A 150 -1.07 -18.68 15.53
C GLY A 150 0.29 -19.34 15.72
N LEU A 151 0.88 -19.12 16.90
CA LEU A 151 2.21 -19.59 17.33
C LEU A 151 2.26 -21.12 17.47
N GLY A 152 2.87 -21.79 16.50
CA GLY A 152 3.58 -23.07 16.69
C GLY A 152 5.09 -22.90 16.93
N GLY A 153 5.58 -21.67 16.96
CA GLY A 153 6.97 -21.30 17.24
C GLY A 153 7.03 -20.16 18.25
N ALA A 154 8.14 -20.06 18.99
CA ALA A 154 8.39 -19.11 20.08
C ALA A 154 7.95 -17.66 19.78
N PRO A 155 7.59 -16.86 20.81
CA PRO A 155 7.03 -15.53 20.63
C PRO A 155 8.00 -14.62 19.88
N VAL A 156 7.60 -14.21 18.68
CA VAL A 156 8.19 -13.06 17.99
C VAL A 156 7.58 -11.83 18.64
N ASP A 157 8.41 -10.90 19.09
CA ASP A 157 7.98 -9.62 19.66
C ASP A 157 6.85 -9.01 18.83
N THR A 158 5.65 -9.03 19.38
CA THR A 158 4.46 -8.45 18.78
C THR A 158 4.68 -6.94 18.72
N PRO A 159 4.67 -6.28 17.55
CA PRO A 159 4.54 -4.83 17.53
C PRO A 159 3.19 -4.49 18.17
N GLN A 160 3.24 -3.67 19.23
CA GLN A 160 2.04 -3.17 19.88
C GLN A 160 1.17 -2.48 18.84
N LEU A 161 -0.05 -2.99 18.65
CA LEU A 161 -1.11 -2.31 17.92
C LEU A 161 -1.44 -1.02 18.69
N THR A 162 -0.84 0.11 18.32
CA THR A 162 -1.32 1.41 18.76
C THR A 162 -2.61 1.70 18.03
N ALA A 163 -3.74 1.41 18.68
CA ALA A 163 -5.05 1.91 18.28
C ALA A 163 -5.02 3.44 18.35
N PHE A 164 -4.87 4.12 17.21
CA PHE A 164 -5.22 5.54 17.13
C PHE A 164 -6.73 5.64 17.31
N GLN A 165 -7.15 6.15 18.46
CA GLN A 165 -8.55 6.51 18.69
C GLN A 165 -8.95 7.59 17.68
N ALA A 166 -9.75 7.19 16.70
CA ALA A 166 -10.48 8.12 15.83
C ALA A 166 -11.60 8.77 16.68
N GLY A 167 -11.22 9.75 17.49
CA GLY A 167 -12.12 10.65 18.16
C GLY A 167 -12.66 11.68 17.16
N ALA A 168 -13.98 11.71 17.04
CA ALA A 168 -14.75 12.60 16.19
C ALA A 168 -14.33 14.08 16.30
N LEU A 169 -14.15 14.73 15.15
CA LEU A 169 -14.51 16.13 14.91
C LEU A 169 -14.82 16.25 13.42
N VAL A 170 -16.10 16.26 13.09
CA VAL A 170 -16.62 16.67 11.78
C VAL A 170 -16.99 18.14 11.91
N SER A 171 -16.71 18.92 10.85
CA SER A 171 -17.14 20.30 10.62
C SER A 171 -16.27 21.32 11.38
N GLU A 172 -15.57 22.26 10.77
CA GLU A 172 -15.85 23.07 9.58
C GLU A 172 -14.54 23.53 8.90
N ARG A 173 -14.66 24.01 7.64
CA ARG A 173 -13.74 24.96 6.94
C ARG A 173 -12.54 24.36 6.18
N GLU A 174 -12.67 24.15 4.86
CA GLU A 174 -12.26 25.06 3.74
C GLU A 174 -10.78 24.91 3.32
N GLU A 175 -10.59 24.34 2.12
CA GLU A 175 -9.49 24.57 1.16
C GLU A 175 -8.01 24.37 1.58
N LEU A 176 -7.10 24.47 0.59
CA LEU A 176 -5.63 24.30 0.60
C LEU A 176 -5.21 22.84 0.25
N LEU A 177 -4.78 22.47 -0.97
CA LEU A 177 -3.83 23.10 -1.90
C LEU A 177 -2.60 23.65 -1.16
N ASP A 178 -1.44 23.05 -1.45
CA ASP A 178 -0.09 23.33 -0.93
C ASP A 178 0.23 22.83 0.50
N ASP A 179 0.77 21.59 0.58
CA ASP A 179 1.52 21.12 1.76
C ASP A 179 2.88 21.86 1.83
N GLU A 180 2.85 23.15 2.13
CA GLU A 180 4.04 23.84 2.62
C GLU A 180 4.34 23.36 4.05
N PRO A 181 5.57 22.91 4.34
CA PRO A 181 5.93 22.39 5.65
C PRO A 181 5.86 23.49 6.73
N ASN A 182 4.85 23.43 7.58
CA ASN A 182 4.62 24.36 8.70
C ASN A 182 5.59 24.08 9.87
N LEU A 183 6.83 24.57 9.75
CA LEU A 183 7.91 24.46 10.73
C LEU A 183 7.67 25.38 11.94
N LYS A 184 7.79 24.87 13.17
CA LYS A 184 7.58 25.63 14.41
C LYS A 184 8.79 25.64 15.33
N GLU A 185 8.83 26.61 16.25
CA GLU A 185 9.83 26.61 17.32
C GLU A 185 9.74 25.34 18.17
N GLY A 186 10.89 24.74 18.44
CA GLY A 186 10.99 23.46 19.14
C GLY A 186 11.04 22.23 18.22
N ASP A 187 10.74 22.37 16.92
CA ASP A 187 10.92 21.31 15.93
C ASP A 187 12.40 21.01 15.67
N TRP A 188 12.66 19.88 15.02
CA TRP A 188 13.99 19.35 14.73
C TRP A 188 14.22 19.28 13.23
N LEU A 189 15.44 19.61 12.83
CA LEU A 189 15.91 19.51 11.44
C LEU A 189 17.07 18.52 11.36
N ASN A 190 16.97 17.55 10.46
CA ASN A 190 18.04 16.64 10.11
C ASN A 190 18.79 17.20 8.89
N HIS A 191 19.83 18.01 9.15
CA HIS A 191 20.56 18.70 8.10
C HIS A 191 21.81 17.91 7.68
N PRO A 192 22.05 17.66 6.37
CA PRO A 192 23.07 16.73 5.90
C PRO A 192 24.51 17.10 6.29
N ARG A 193 24.79 18.39 6.53
CA ARG A 193 26.11 18.87 6.99
C ARG A 193 26.17 19.24 8.47
N LEU A 194 25.04 19.57 9.08
CA LEU A 194 25.00 20.12 10.44
C LEU A 194 24.51 19.08 11.46
N GLY A 195 24.01 17.94 10.98
CA GLY A 195 23.37 16.92 11.78
C GLY A 195 22.01 17.38 12.31
N MET A 196 21.60 16.78 13.42
CA MET A 196 20.36 17.12 14.10
C MET A 196 20.46 18.49 14.78
N CYS A 197 19.54 19.38 14.41
CA CYS A 197 19.47 20.76 14.90
C CYS A 197 18.06 21.04 15.43
N ARG A 198 17.93 21.85 16.49
CA ARG A 198 16.62 22.24 17.04
C ARG A 198 16.27 23.66 16.63
N VAL A 199 15.07 23.89 16.11
CA VAL A 199 14.56 25.21 15.74
C VAL A 199 14.32 26.03 17.01
N LEU A 200 14.99 27.18 17.10
CA LEU A 200 14.84 28.13 18.19
C LEU A 200 13.89 29.28 17.84
N LEU A 201 13.89 29.71 16.58
CA LEU A 201 13.11 30.84 16.09
C LEU A 201 12.79 30.62 14.61
N TYR A 202 11.53 30.85 14.24
CA TYR A 202 11.03 30.79 12.88
C TYR A 202 10.40 32.14 12.51
N ASP A 203 10.98 32.85 11.55
CA ASP A 203 10.54 34.20 11.14
C ASP A 203 9.54 34.16 9.96
N GLY A 204 8.72 33.11 9.90
CA GLY A 204 7.62 33.02 8.93
C GLY A 204 8.02 32.52 7.55
N GLU A 205 9.10 33.02 6.93
CA GLU A 205 9.35 32.74 5.51
C GLU A 205 10.83 32.68 5.07
N GLU A 206 11.73 33.51 5.59
CA GLU A 206 13.08 33.61 5.01
C GLU A 206 14.16 32.85 5.75
N ARG A 207 14.14 32.90 7.09
CA ARG A 207 15.26 32.43 7.91
C ARG A 207 14.81 31.72 9.17
N ILE A 208 15.64 30.76 9.57
CA ILE A 208 15.46 30.00 10.80
C ILE A 208 16.72 30.03 11.62
N LYS A 209 16.58 30.18 12.93
CA LYS A 209 17.71 30.02 13.87
C LYS A 209 17.63 28.64 14.49
N VAL A 210 18.69 27.87 14.35
CA VAL A 210 18.77 26.51 14.86
C VAL A 210 19.91 26.35 15.85
N ARG A 211 19.70 25.53 16.88
CA ARG A 211 20.73 25.10 17.83
C ARG A 211 21.29 23.77 17.39
N LEU A 212 22.60 23.71 17.17
CA LEU A 212 23.33 22.47 16.86
C LEU A 212 23.51 21.62 18.12
N ALA A 213 23.79 20.32 17.95
CA ALA A 213 24.18 19.44 19.05
C ALA A 213 25.40 19.95 19.84
N SER A 214 26.27 20.73 19.20
CA SER A 214 27.43 21.38 19.84
C SER A 214 27.08 22.62 20.68
N GLY A 215 25.80 22.99 20.79
CA GLY A 215 25.32 24.19 21.49
C GLY A 215 25.48 25.51 20.72
N ARG A 216 26.11 25.51 19.54
CA ARG A 216 26.24 26.69 18.68
C ARG A 216 24.91 27.01 18.01
N ILE A 217 24.66 28.28 17.74
CA ILE A 217 23.48 28.76 17.01
C ILE A 217 23.89 29.08 15.58
N ALA A 218 23.13 28.55 14.61
CA ALA A 218 23.32 28.81 13.19
C ALA A 218 22.03 29.37 12.58
N GLU A 219 22.16 30.22 11.58
CA GLU A 219 21.04 30.80 10.83
C GLU A 219 21.01 30.17 9.44
N LEU A 220 19.85 29.63 9.03
CA LEU A 220 19.65 28.97 7.75
C LEU A 220 18.61 29.72 6.93
N MET A 221 18.86 29.90 5.63
CA MET A 221 17.91 30.51 4.69
C MET A 221 17.00 29.43 4.11
N MET A 222 15.67 29.56 4.25
CA MET A 222 14.73 28.52 3.84
C MET A 222 14.70 28.28 2.33
N SER A 223 14.98 29.30 1.52
CA SER A 223 15.03 29.22 0.06
C SER A 223 16.07 28.21 -0.49
N LEU A 224 17.06 27.82 0.31
CA LEU A 224 18.12 26.90 -0.10
C LEU A 224 17.78 25.43 0.15
N PHE A 225 16.67 25.14 0.79
CA PHE A 225 16.35 23.79 1.25
C PHE A 225 14.92 23.37 0.91
N HIS A 226 14.71 22.06 0.81
CA HIS A 226 13.40 21.45 0.82
C HIS A 226 13.25 20.65 2.11
N LEU A 227 12.11 20.81 2.79
CA LEU A 227 11.82 20.12 4.05
C LEU A 227 10.83 19.01 3.77
N SER A 228 11.16 17.79 4.18
CA SER A 228 10.24 16.65 4.16
C SER A 228 10.02 16.15 5.59
N PRO A 229 8.78 15.84 5.99
CA PRO A 229 8.50 15.34 7.33
C PRO A 229 9.12 13.95 7.52
N GLU A 230 9.91 13.77 8.59
CA GLU A 230 10.65 12.52 8.88
C GLU A 230 10.14 11.83 10.16
N GLY A 231 9.58 12.57 11.14
CA GLY A 231 9.05 11.96 12.36
C GLY A 231 8.70 12.95 13.47
N VAL A 232 8.67 12.47 14.72
CA VAL A 232 8.40 13.28 15.94
C VAL A 232 9.39 12.88 17.03
N ARG A 233 9.97 13.86 17.74
CA ARG A 233 10.92 13.64 18.83
C ARG A 233 10.81 14.73 19.91
N GLU A 234 10.78 14.31 21.17
CA GLU A 234 10.82 15.18 22.36
C GLU A 234 9.85 16.37 22.29
N GLY A 235 8.61 16.12 21.82
CA GLY A 235 7.57 17.14 21.74
C GLY A 235 7.62 18.06 20.51
N GLY A 236 8.52 17.82 19.55
CA GLY A 236 8.60 18.54 18.27
C GLY A 236 8.60 17.59 17.07
N ARG A 237 8.29 18.10 15.87
CA ARG A 237 8.36 17.35 14.60
C ARG A 237 9.80 17.31 14.10
N ILE A 238 10.19 16.25 13.40
CA ILE A 238 11.47 16.14 12.70
C ILE A 238 11.22 16.34 11.21
N TYR A 239 12.01 17.22 10.59
CA TYR A 239 12.04 17.40 9.15
C TYR A 239 13.43 17.04 8.61
N ALA A 240 13.47 16.23 7.56
CA ALA A 240 14.66 16.00 6.76
C ALA A 240 14.89 17.21 5.85
N VAL A 241 16.14 17.64 5.75
CA VAL A 241 16.53 18.82 4.97
C VAL A 241 17.30 18.39 3.72
N GLU A 242 16.75 18.64 2.54
CA GLU A 242 17.47 18.46 1.27
C GLU A 242 17.95 19.80 0.73
N VAL A 243 19.27 19.94 0.47
CA VAL A 243 19.84 21.17 -0.10
C VAL A 243 19.53 21.22 -1.58
N ARG A 244 18.84 22.28 -2.04
CA ARG A 244 18.62 22.52 -3.47
C ARG A 244 19.97 22.77 -4.14
N LYS A 245 20.36 21.90 -5.08
CA LYS A 245 21.54 22.13 -5.92
C LYS A 245 21.25 23.35 -6.81
N ARG A 246 22.04 24.43 -6.65
CA ARG A 246 22.01 25.55 -7.60
C ARG A 246 22.32 24.98 -8.99
N LYS A 247 21.37 25.11 -9.93
CA LYS A 247 21.67 24.99 -11.36
C LYS A 247 22.37 26.26 -11.84
#